data_AF-B0GAI5-F1
#
_entry.id   AF-B0GAI5-F1
#
_cell.length_a   1.000
_cell.length_b   1.000
_cell.length_c   1.000
_cell.angle_alpha   90.00
_cell.angle_beta   90.00
_cell.angle_gamma   90.00
#
_symmetry.space_group_name_H-M   'P 1'
#
loop_
_entity.id
_entity.type
_entity.pdbx_description
1 polymer ?
#
loop_
_entity_poly.entity_id
_entity_poly.type
_entity_poly.pdbx_seq_one_letter_code
_entity_poly.pdbx_strand_id
1 'polypeptide(L)'
;MQMNDNKITIAELDKEMNDRIIRNVKYMFKVRKEVGKSLNDLGTYCEEKYNISVNTGNLSSLLNKKRNGNIQLALLYYICEYLNVDMQEMMWKEMDEVSKVFSEFSVTTDKFIIAARDMKKYLGRYFCYFYAPEKPSRHDNDGKILTGTLELEEGNEEWGGDLCNATLSIDTGLKEKETGARAEKKYYGQMIVSRKLSIAYVVLTDRRLGELMFISFPYNQQLNHKDNIGSIAFVCGCSSNENSKMPVVYRMLFTRIDLNENDELDKLKANLLMNTSIIRIEKDKLDHLLNEWGDGDVIKRLMNQITELDLGIELKEFYEITEHSIRQINEKKLKDMTKDELILQIREEATADKYNKISGSLAERIVNALLKIQKEREE
;
A
#
# COMPACT_ATOMS: atom_id res chain seq x y z
N MET A 1 -42.08 22.84 -5.94
CA MET A 1 -40.66 22.57 -6.23
C MET A 1 -39.99 23.93 -6.42
N GLN A 2 -39.52 24.55 -5.34
CA GLN A 2 -38.79 25.81 -5.41
C GLN A 2 -37.36 25.49 -5.82
N MET A 3 -36.93 25.97 -6.99
CA MET A 3 -35.52 26.02 -7.35
C MET A 3 -34.86 27.01 -6.39
N ASN A 4 -33.95 26.51 -5.56
CA ASN A 4 -33.06 27.34 -4.77
C ASN A 4 -32.06 28.00 -5.73
N ASP A 5 -32.40 29.19 -6.24
CA ASP A 5 -31.47 30.09 -6.92
C ASP A 5 -30.54 30.73 -5.87
N ASN A 6 -29.68 29.92 -5.25
CA ASN A 6 -28.56 30.45 -4.47
C ASN A 6 -27.51 30.97 -5.45
N LYS A 7 -27.67 32.24 -5.87
CA LYS A 7 -26.65 32.94 -6.65
C LYS A 7 -25.42 33.15 -5.78
N ILE A 8 -24.33 32.47 -6.13
CA ILE A 8 -23.00 32.67 -5.53
C ILE A 8 -22.51 34.08 -5.92
N THR A 9 -22.03 34.83 -4.95
CA THR A 9 -21.46 36.16 -5.18
C THR A 9 -20.04 36.05 -5.75
N ILE A 10 -19.60 37.07 -6.51
CA ILE A 10 -18.22 37.13 -7.02
C ILE A 10 -17.21 37.07 -5.86
N ALA A 11 -17.52 37.68 -4.72
CA ALA A 11 -16.66 37.64 -3.54
C ALA A 11 -16.51 36.23 -2.94
N GLU A 12 -17.57 35.42 -2.96
CA GLU A 12 -17.51 34.02 -2.53
C GLU A 12 -16.69 33.17 -3.51
N LEU A 13 -16.85 33.41 -4.82
CA LEU A 13 -16.08 32.74 -5.86
C LEU A 13 -14.58 33.08 -5.77
N ASP A 14 -14.24 34.36 -5.56
CA ASP A 14 -12.85 34.82 -5.41
C ASP A 14 -12.18 34.20 -4.18
N LYS A 15 -12.92 34.08 -3.08
CA LYS A 15 -12.44 33.44 -1.86
C LYS A 15 -12.18 31.95 -2.10
N GLU A 16 -13.13 31.24 -2.70
CA GLU A 16 -12.99 29.82 -3.01
C GLU A 16 -11.81 29.56 -3.96
N MET A 17 -11.68 30.38 -5.00
CA MET A 17 -10.57 30.31 -5.95
C MET A 17 -9.23 30.56 -5.26
N ASN A 18 -9.13 31.56 -4.40
CA ASN A 18 -7.89 31.85 -3.67
C ASN A 18 -7.52 30.71 -2.69
N ASP A 19 -8.50 30.18 -1.96
CA ASP A 19 -8.30 29.02 -1.09
C ASP A 19 -7.78 27.81 -1.88
N ARG A 20 -8.33 27.58 -3.09
CA ARG A 20 -7.87 26.53 -4.00
C ARG A 20 -6.44 26.76 -4.47
N ILE A 21 -6.11 27.97 -4.92
CA ILE A 21 -4.75 28.34 -5.36
C ILE A 21 -3.75 28.10 -4.22
N ILE A 22 -4.07 28.52 -3.00
CA ILE A 22 -3.21 28.31 -1.82
C ILE A 22 -2.96 26.82 -1.58
N ARG A 23 -4.02 26.00 -1.60
CA ARG A 23 -3.89 24.53 -1.47
C ARG A 23 -3.02 23.93 -2.57
N ASN A 24 -3.25 24.32 -3.82
CA ASN A 24 -2.51 23.80 -4.97
C ASN A 24 -1.03 24.18 -4.93
N VAL A 25 -0.71 25.45 -4.66
CA VAL A 25 0.67 25.92 -4.53
C VAL A 25 1.38 25.14 -3.43
N LYS A 26 0.73 24.98 -2.27
CA LYS A 26 1.30 24.23 -1.16
C LYS A 26 1.55 22.76 -1.52
N TYR A 27 0.56 22.11 -2.13
CA TYR A 27 0.67 20.73 -2.61
C TYR A 27 1.84 20.57 -3.60
N MET A 28 1.97 21.47 -4.57
CA MET A 28 3.02 21.38 -5.58
C MET A 28 4.43 21.59 -4.99
N PHE A 29 4.60 22.48 -4.01
CA PHE A 29 5.89 22.57 -3.29
C PHE A 29 6.22 21.31 -2.49
N LYS A 30 5.22 20.61 -1.94
CA LYS A 30 5.43 19.31 -1.27
C LYS A 30 5.91 18.25 -2.27
N VAL A 31 5.20 18.07 -3.38
CA VAL A 31 5.52 17.04 -4.38
C VAL A 31 6.83 17.32 -5.10
N ARG A 32 7.18 18.60 -5.33
CA ARG A 32 8.41 18.97 -6.04
C ARG A 32 9.63 19.12 -5.12
N LYS A 33 9.49 18.97 -3.80
CA LYS A 33 10.60 19.04 -2.84
C LYS A 33 11.69 18.00 -3.15
N GLU A 34 11.27 16.81 -3.58
CA GLU A 34 12.17 15.69 -3.88
C GLU A 34 13.02 15.92 -5.15
N VAL A 35 12.56 16.77 -6.06
CA VAL A 35 13.32 17.21 -7.24
C VAL A 35 14.03 18.55 -6.99
N GLY A 36 14.29 18.88 -5.73
CA GLY A 36 15.05 20.06 -5.32
C GLY A 36 14.31 21.38 -5.49
N LYS A 37 12.97 21.37 -5.56
CA LYS A 37 12.19 22.62 -5.61
C LYS A 37 11.62 22.96 -4.25
N SER A 38 12.24 23.90 -3.54
CA SER A 38 11.77 24.40 -2.25
C SER A 38 11.27 25.86 -2.32
N LEU A 39 10.58 26.30 -1.28
CA LEU A 39 10.17 27.69 -1.11
C LEU A 39 11.35 28.66 -1.03
N ASN A 40 12.48 28.23 -0.44
CA ASN A 40 13.67 29.06 -0.38
C ASN A 40 14.31 29.21 -1.77
N ASP A 41 14.35 28.10 -2.52
CA ASP A 41 14.90 28.07 -3.87
C ASP A 41 14.04 28.86 -4.87
N LEU A 42 12.72 28.98 -4.65
CA LEU A 42 11.87 29.92 -5.38
C LEU A 42 12.39 31.36 -5.25
N GLY A 43 12.75 31.76 -4.02
CA GLY A 43 13.26 33.11 -3.76
C GLY A 43 14.54 33.39 -4.54
N THR A 44 15.49 32.44 -4.49
CA THR A 44 16.74 32.50 -5.26
C THR A 44 16.47 32.54 -6.77
N TYR A 45 15.57 31.68 -7.27
CA TYR A 45 15.21 31.63 -8.69
C TYR A 45 14.65 32.96 -9.20
N CYS A 46 13.75 33.59 -8.45
CA CYS A 46 13.17 34.88 -8.85
C CYS A 46 14.20 36.01 -8.85
N GLU A 47 15.12 36.02 -7.88
CA GLU A 47 16.21 37.00 -7.82
C GLU A 47 17.17 36.83 -9.00
N GLU A 48 17.65 35.61 -9.26
CA GLU A 48 18.63 35.33 -10.31
C GLU A 48 18.07 35.51 -11.73
N LYS A 49 16.84 35.07 -11.98
CA LYS A 49 16.27 35.07 -13.33
C LYS A 49 15.58 36.39 -13.70
N TYR A 50 14.94 37.03 -12.72
CA TYR A 50 14.08 38.18 -12.95
C TYR A 50 14.49 39.43 -12.20
N ASN A 51 15.48 39.35 -11.31
CA ASN A 51 15.87 40.44 -10.42
C ASN A 51 14.68 40.93 -9.56
N ILE A 52 13.90 39.97 -9.05
CA ILE A 52 12.70 40.20 -8.23
C ILE A 52 12.85 39.50 -6.88
N SER A 53 12.75 40.29 -5.82
CA SER A 53 12.74 39.77 -4.46
C SER A 53 11.36 39.22 -4.07
N VAL A 54 11.31 37.92 -3.73
CA VAL A 54 10.12 37.26 -3.20
C VAL A 54 10.28 37.04 -1.70
N ASN A 55 9.33 37.55 -0.90
CA ASN A 55 9.32 37.28 0.54
C ASN A 55 8.76 35.89 0.83
N THR A 56 9.65 34.89 0.84
CA THR A 56 9.34 33.48 1.06
C THR A 56 8.76 33.20 2.45
N GLY A 57 9.10 34.01 3.47
CA GLY A 57 8.53 33.92 4.82
C GLY A 57 7.05 34.31 4.87
N ASN A 58 6.67 35.38 4.16
CA ASN A 58 5.27 35.78 3.99
C ASN A 58 4.49 34.76 3.19
N LEU A 59 5.06 34.24 2.10
CA LEU A 59 4.44 33.20 1.29
C LEU A 59 4.23 31.92 2.13
N SER A 60 5.24 31.49 2.89
CA SER A 60 5.10 30.35 3.82
C SER A 60 3.99 30.59 4.85
N SER A 61 3.91 31.79 5.43
CA SER A 61 2.86 32.13 6.40
C SER A 61 1.46 32.10 5.78
N LEU A 62 1.34 32.56 4.52
CA LEU A 62 0.10 32.52 3.74
C LEU A 62 -0.31 31.08 3.41
N LEU A 63 0.64 30.26 2.92
CA LEU A 63 0.41 28.85 2.58
C LEU A 63 -0.01 28.02 3.80
N ASN A 64 0.51 28.35 4.98
CA ASN A 64 0.17 27.70 6.24
C ASN A 64 -1.04 28.32 6.96
N LYS A 65 -1.82 29.19 6.31
CA LYS A 65 -2.98 29.92 6.88
C LYS A 65 -2.70 30.67 8.19
N LYS A 66 -1.43 30.96 8.51
CA LYS A 66 -1.03 31.81 9.65
C LYS A 66 -1.33 33.28 9.41
N ARG A 67 -1.62 33.64 8.15
CA ARG A 67 -1.95 34.98 7.70
C ARG A 67 -3.08 34.91 6.67
N ASN A 68 -4.10 35.75 6.83
CA ASN A 68 -5.13 35.94 5.83
C ASN A 68 -4.58 36.78 4.66
N GLY A 69 -4.88 36.37 3.43
CA GLY A 69 -4.49 37.10 2.24
C GLY A 69 -4.67 36.27 0.97
N ASN A 70 -4.32 36.89 -0.15
CA ASN A 70 -4.41 36.26 -1.46
C ASN A 70 -3.03 36.15 -2.10
N ILE A 71 -2.82 35.09 -2.89
CA ILE A 71 -1.64 35.02 -3.76
C ILE A 71 -1.89 35.97 -4.92
N GLN A 72 -1.06 37.02 -5.03
CA GLN A 72 -1.14 37.96 -6.14
C GLN A 72 -0.83 37.25 -7.46
N LEU A 73 -1.52 37.62 -8.53
CA LEU A 73 -1.40 36.97 -9.85
C LEU A 73 0.04 36.95 -10.38
N ALA A 74 0.80 38.03 -10.16
CA ALA A 74 2.21 38.10 -10.52
C ALA A 74 3.06 37.08 -9.75
N LEU A 75 2.83 36.92 -8.44
CA LEU A 75 3.51 35.91 -7.65
C LEU A 75 3.10 34.50 -8.07
N LEU A 76 1.81 34.29 -8.38
CA LEU A 76 1.32 33.01 -8.89
C LEU A 76 2.01 32.63 -10.20
N TYR A 77 2.23 33.58 -11.11
CA TYR A 77 2.95 33.36 -12.37
C TYR A 77 4.35 32.79 -12.13
N TYR A 78 5.15 33.43 -11.27
CA TYR A 78 6.50 32.97 -10.97
C TYR A 78 6.51 31.62 -10.24
N ILE A 79 5.54 31.38 -9.36
CA ILE A 79 5.37 30.08 -8.70
C ILE A 79 5.08 28.99 -9.73
N CYS A 80 4.12 29.22 -10.64
CA CYS A 80 3.75 28.27 -11.69
C CYS A 80 4.92 27.96 -12.62
N GLU A 81 5.64 29.00 -13.05
CA GLU A 81 6.84 28.82 -13.88
C GLU A 81 7.94 28.05 -13.14
N TYR A 82 8.23 28.43 -11.90
CA TYR A 82 9.23 27.76 -11.08
C TYR A 82 8.87 26.29 -10.84
N LEU A 83 7.60 25.98 -10.58
CA LEU A 83 7.13 24.61 -10.34
C LEU A 83 6.91 23.81 -11.63
N ASN A 84 6.97 24.46 -12.80
CA ASN A 84 6.64 23.92 -14.11
C ASN A 84 5.22 23.34 -14.13
N VAL A 85 4.24 24.18 -13.77
CA VAL A 85 2.81 23.87 -13.73
C VAL A 85 2.05 24.94 -14.48
N ASP A 86 1.04 24.54 -15.24
CA ASP A 86 0.19 25.50 -15.93
C ASP A 86 -0.64 26.34 -14.93
N MET A 87 -0.75 27.64 -15.20
CA MET A 87 -1.46 28.55 -14.30
C MET A 87 -2.97 28.28 -14.26
N GLN A 88 -3.58 27.89 -15.39
CA GLN A 88 -5.00 27.54 -15.39
C GLN A 88 -5.24 26.29 -14.54
N GLU A 89 -4.34 25.30 -14.62
CA GLU A 89 -4.42 24.13 -13.74
C GLU A 89 -4.32 24.54 -12.26
N MET A 90 -3.37 25.41 -11.91
CA MET A 90 -3.17 25.90 -10.54
C MET A 90 -4.39 26.67 -9.99
N MET A 91 -5.14 27.36 -10.86
CA MET A 91 -6.31 28.14 -10.46
C MET A 91 -7.60 27.32 -10.43
N TRP A 92 -7.78 26.40 -11.37
CA TRP A 92 -9.09 25.79 -11.63
C TRP A 92 -9.20 24.33 -11.20
N LYS A 93 -8.10 23.56 -11.23
CA LYS A 93 -8.13 22.15 -10.80
C LYS A 93 -7.99 22.06 -9.29
N GLU A 94 -8.62 21.08 -8.66
CA GLU A 94 -8.27 20.70 -7.29
C GLU A 94 -7.07 19.75 -7.38
N MET A 95 -5.87 20.22 -7.07
CA MET A 95 -4.68 19.38 -7.15
C MET A 95 -4.55 18.44 -5.93
N ASP A 96 -5.27 18.74 -4.83
CA ASP A 96 -5.32 17.92 -3.61
C ASP A 96 -6.68 17.22 -3.35
N GLU A 97 -7.09 16.31 -4.23
CA GLU A 97 -8.31 15.48 -4.13
C GLU A 97 -8.21 14.28 -3.15
N VAL A 98 -7.02 13.87 -2.68
CA VAL A 98 -6.84 12.76 -1.72
C VAL A 98 -7.44 13.20 -0.39
N SER A 99 -7.14 14.43 0.02
CA SER A 99 -7.78 15.06 1.17
C SER A 99 -9.30 15.11 1.01
N LYS A 100 -9.86 15.28 -0.20
CA LYS A 100 -11.32 15.24 -0.44
C LYS A 100 -11.94 13.84 -0.34
N VAL A 101 -11.38 12.84 -1.02
CA VAL A 101 -11.86 11.43 -0.99
C VAL A 101 -11.97 10.92 0.46
N PHE A 102 -11.03 11.33 1.31
CA PHE A 102 -11.03 10.98 2.72
C PHE A 102 -11.80 11.95 3.64
N SER A 103 -11.85 13.25 3.32
CA SER A 103 -12.67 14.21 4.09
C SER A 103 -14.17 13.99 3.96
N GLU A 104 -14.63 13.41 2.85
CA GLU A 104 -16.03 12.99 2.69
C GLU A 104 -16.32 11.63 3.36
N PHE A 105 -15.27 10.84 3.62
CA PHE A 105 -15.33 9.60 4.42
C PHE A 105 -15.37 9.93 5.92
N SER A 106 -16.39 10.68 6.35
CA SER A 106 -16.57 11.07 7.74
C SER A 106 -17.05 9.89 8.59
N VAL A 107 -16.12 9.03 9.02
CA VAL A 107 -16.40 8.00 10.04
C VAL A 107 -16.52 8.70 11.40
N THR A 108 -17.65 9.35 11.65
CA THR A 108 -17.90 10.13 12.89
C THR A 108 -18.44 9.24 14.00
N THR A 109 -17.69 8.18 14.36
CA THR A 109 -18.14 7.24 15.40
C THR A 109 -17.00 6.89 16.36
N ASP A 110 -17.33 6.70 17.64
CA ASP A 110 -16.43 6.21 18.70
C ASP A 110 -15.91 4.78 18.48
N LYS A 111 -16.56 4.02 17.58
CA LYS A 111 -16.20 2.65 17.20
C LYS A 111 -14.89 2.57 16.41
N PHE A 112 -14.46 3.68 15.84
CA PHE A 112 -13.21 3.75 15.08
C PHE A 112 -12.21 4.69 15.74
N ILE A 113 -10.93 4.30 15.68
CA ILE A 113 -9.81 5.18 16.01
C ILE A 113 -9.35 5.77 14.67
N ILE A 114 -9.40 7.09 14.59
CA ILE A 114 -9.04 7.85 13.38
C ILE A 114 -7.99 8.90 13.73
N ALA A 115 -7.98 9.32 14.99
CA ALA A 115 -7.05 10.29 15.50
C ALA A 115 -5.63 9.70 15.57
N ALA A 116 -4.64 10.33 14.93
CA ALA A 116 -3.25 9.93 14.93
C ALA A 116 -2.67 9.91 16.35
N ARG A 117 -3.09 10.85 17.20
CA ARG A 117 -2.71 10.86 18.62
C ARG A 117 -3.06 9.56 19.36
N ASP A 118 -4.13 8.89 18.96
CA ASP A 118 -4.59 7.62 19.54
C ASP A 118 -3.89 6.41 18.90
N MET A 119 -3.10 6.64 17.84
CA MET A 119 -2.33 5.66 17.08
C MET A 119 -0.81 5.89 17.19
N LYS A 120 -0.34 6.70 18.14
CA LYS A 120 1.08 7.11 18.28
C LYS A 120 2.09 5.97 18.17
N LYS A 121 1.77 4.80 18.73
CA LYS A 121 2.65 3.61 18.69
C LYS A 121 2.84 3.02 17.29
N TYR A 122 1.97 3.37 16.35
CA TYR A 122 2.04 2.97 14.95
C TYR A 122 2.63 4.05 14.04
N LEU A 123 2.89 5.26 14.53
CA LEU A 123 3.42 6.33 13.70
C LEU A 123 4.91 6.13 13.38
N GLY A 124 5.33 6.55 12.19
CA GLY A 124 6.69 6.48 11.69
C GLY A 124 6.80 5.64 10.42
N ARG A 125 8.04 5.33 10.06
CA ARG A 125 8.39 4.65 8.82
C ARG A 125 8.55 3.15 8.99
N TYR A 126 8.00 2.40 8.04
CA TYR A 126 8.10 0.95 7.91
C TYR A 126 8.64 0.60 6.53
N PHE A 127 9.56 -0.34 6.45
CA PHE A 127 9.97 -1.04 5.24
C PHE A 127 8.93 -2.10 4.89
N CYS A 128 8.56 -2.20 3.62
CA CYS A 128 7.53 -3.09 3.11
C CYS A 128 8.12 -4.11 2.14
N TYR A 129 7.67 -5.36 2.22
CA TYR A 129 8.11 -6.48 1.39
C TYR A 129 6.91 -7.34 0.97
N PHE A 130 6.77 -7.61 -0.33
CA PHE A 130 5.70 -8.45 -0.86
C PHE A 130 6.07 -9.01 -2.24
N TYR A 131 5.48 -10.15 -2.63
CA TYR A 131 5.67 -10.69 -3.98
C TYR A 131 4.98 -9.80 -5.02
N ALA A 132 5.67 -9.52 -6.13
CA ALA A 132 5.12 -8.79 -7.25
C ALA A 132 3.84 -9.48 -7.76
N PRO A 133 2.72 -8.74 -7.95
CA PRO A 133 1.46 -9.31 -8.43
C PRO A 133 1.48 -9.51 -9.96
N GLU A 134 2.53 -10.16 -10.46
CA GLU A 134 2.73 -10.50 -11.86
C GLU A 134 2.52 -11.99 -12.07
N LYS A 135 2.15 -12.38 -13.29
CA LYS A 135 2.14 -13.81 -13.62
C LYS A 135 3.58 -14.32 -13.55
N PRO A 136 3.89 -15.36 -12.74
CA PRO A 136 5.19 -16.01 -12.79
C PRO A 136 5.49 -16.41 -14.24
N SER A 137 6.65 -16.02 -14.74
CA SER A 137 7.10 -16.49 -16.05
C SER A 137 7.59 -17.94 -15.91
N ARG A 138 7.57 -18.74 -16.99
CA ARG A 138 8.12 -20.11 -16.98
C ARG A 138 9.60 -20.19 -16.57
N HIS A 139 10.30 -19.05 -16.51
CA HIS A 139 11.72 -18.93 -16.19
C HIS A 139 11.98 -18.25 -14.84
N ASP A 140 10.93 -17.82 -14.13
CA ASP A 140 11.04 -17.15 -12.82
C ASP A 140 9.95 -17.71 -11.89
N ASN A 141 10.24 -18.86 -11.31
CA ASN A 141 9.33 -19.59 -10.42
C ASN A 141 9.32 -19.03 -8.99
N ASP A 142 10.33 -18.26 -8.58
CA ASP A 142 10.52 -17.83 -7.20
C ASP A 142 9.83 -16.49 -6.88
N GLY A 143 9.40 -15.77 -7.91
CA GLY A 143 8.65 -14.51 -7.78
C GLY A 143 9.51 -13.36 -7.27
N LYS A 144 9.56 -12.26 -8.01
CA LYS A 144 10.26 -11.05 -7.59
C LYS A 144 9.62 -10.45 -6.34
N ILE A 145 10.39 -10.24 -5.27
CA ILE A 145 9.95 -9.45 -4.12
C ILE A 145 10.11 -7.96 -4.45
N LEU A 146 9.03 -7.20 -4.29
CA LEU A 146 9.03 -5.75 -4.34
C LEU A 146 9.25 -5.17 -2.94
N THR A 147 9.92 -4.04 -2.91
CA THR A 147 10.27 -3.31 -1.70
C THR A 147 9.63 -1.93 -1.71
N GLY A 148 9.38 -1.40 -0.52
CA GLY A 148 8.80 -0.07 -0.39
C GLY A 148 8.88 0.47 1.03
N THR A 149 8.26 1.62 1.24
CA THR A 149 8.15 2.25 2.55
C THR A 149 6.73 2.72 2.80
N LEU A 150 6.15 2.30 3.93
CA LEU A 150 4.91 2.84 4.48
C LEU A 150 5.25 3.82 5.60
N GLU A 151 4.81 5.06 5.46
CA GLU A 151 4.96 6.10 6.45
C GLU A 151 3.59 6.46 7.02
N LEU A 152 3.47 6.38 8.34
CA LEU A 152 2.26 6.73 9.10
C LEU A 152 2.55 7.99 9.93
N GLU A 153 1.84 9.08 9.69
CA GLU A 153 2.16 10.38 10.30
C GLU A 153 0.93 11.05 10.89
N GLU A 154 1.15 11.91 11.90
CA GLU A 154 0.10 12.82 12.37
C GLU A 154 -0.27 13.77 11.22
N GLY A 155 -1.57 13.83 10.93
CA GLY A 155 -2.11 14.83 10.04
C GLY A 155 -1.89 16.22 10.63
N ASN A 156 -1.67 17.18 9.74
CA ASN A 156 -1.79 18.58 10.09
C ASN A 156 -3.20 19.07 9.70
N GLU A 157 -3.55 20.32 10.04
CA GLU A 157 -4.85 20.92 9.72
C GLU A 157 -5.24 20.83 8.23
N GLU A 158 -4.30 20.54 7.33
CA GLU A 158 -4.49 20.50 5.87
C GLU A 158 -4.86 19.11 5.36
N TRP A 159 -4.59 18.06 6.13
CA TRP A 159 -4.91 16.66 5.77
C TRP A 159 -6.07 16.09 6.59
N GLY A 160 -6.87 16.97 7.20
CA GLY A 160 -8.01 16.63 8.05
C GLY A 160 -7.77 16.79 9.55
N GLY A 161 -6.71 17.50 9.95
CA GLY A 161 -6.36 17.70 11.36
C GLY A 161 -5.65 16.50 11.93
N ASP A 162 -6.02 16.05 13.12
CA ASP A 162 -5.39 14.95 13.85
C ASP A 162 -5.65 13.56 13.22
N LEU A 163 -5.85 13.41 11.90
CA LEU A 163 -6.04 12.09 11.27
C LEU A 163 -4.71 11.38 11.07
N CYS A 164 -4.68 10.05 11.05
CA CYS A 164 -3.48 9.30 10.70
C CYS A 164 -3.29 9.23 9.18
N ASN A 165 -2.36 10.01 8.66
CA ASN A 165 -1.98 9.98 7.26
C ASN A 165 -1.11 8.78 6.94
N ALA A 166 -1.24 8.25 5.74
CA ALA A 166 -0.45 7.14 5.24
C ALA A 166 0.13 7.48 3.85
N THR A 167 1.44 7.29 3.71
CA THR A 167 2.14 7.38 2.42
C THR A 167 2.84 6.05 2.16
N LEU A 168 2.59 5.44 1.00
CA LEU A 168 3.27 4.24 0.56
C LEU A 168 4.06 4.53 -0.71
N SER A 169 5.37 4.29 -0.65
CA SER A 169 6.26 4.36 -1.82
C SER A 169 6.74 2.96 -2.16
N ILE A 170 6.55 2.51 -3.39
CA ILE A 170 6.99 1.19 -3.87
C ILE A 170 8.05 1.38 -4.96
N ASP A 171 9.20 0.72 -4.77
CA ASP A 171 10.23 0.63 -5.80
C ASP A 171 9.78 -0.39 -6.85
N THR A 172 9.51 0.08 -8.07
CA THR A 172 9.11 -0.80 -9.18
C THR A 172 10.27 -1.62 -9.73
N GLY A 173 11.51 -1.28 -9.34
CA GLY A 173 12.74 -1.81 -9.93
C GLY A 173 12.97 -1.38 -11.38
N LEU A 174 12.13 -0.48 -11.91
CA LEU A 174 12.30 0.14 -13.21
C LEU A 174 13.00 1.48 -13.07
N LYS A 175 13.61 1.96 -14.15
CA LYS A 175 14.15 3.32 -14.24
C LYS A 175 13.23 4.17 -15.11
N GLU A 176 13.01 5.41 -14.72
CA GLU A 176 12.31 6.39 -15.54
C GLU A 176 13.11 6.65 -16.83
N LYS A 177 12.43 6.61 -17.98
CA LYS A 177 13.07 6.78 -19.30
C LYS A 177 13.73 8.15 -19.47
N GLU A 178 13.20 9.17 -18.79
CA GLU A 178 13.61 10.58 -18.97
C GLU A 178 14.75 10.98 -18.03
N THR A 179 14.73 10.50 -16.78
CA THR A 179 15.65 10.94 -15.72
C THR A 179 16.69 9.87 -15.36
N GLY A 180 16.45 8.61 -15.72
CA GLY A 180 17.27 7.47 -15.28
C GLY A 180 17.14 7.15 -13.78
N ALA A 181 16.32 7.89 -13.03
CA ALA A 181 16.02 7.64 -11.63
C ALA A 181 15.15 6.38 -11.47
N ARG A 182 15.15 5.76 -10.27
CA ARG A 182 14.25 4.64 -10.00
C ARG A 182 12.81 5.14 -10.06
N ALA A 183 11.99 4.45 -10.86
CA ALA A 183 10.57 4.73 -10.95
C ALA A 183 9.89 4.22 -9.69
N GLU A 184 9.39 5.15 -8.87
CA GLU A 184 8.59 4.83 -7.69
C GLU A 184 7.10 5.00 -7.99
N LYS A 185 6.28 4.09 -7.44
CA LYS A 185 4.84 4.30 -7.31
C LYS A 185 4.56 4.89 -5.93
N LYS A 186 3.82 6.00 -5.88
CA LYS A 186 3.49 6.69 -4.63
C LYS A 186 1.99 6.71 -4.43
N TYR A 187 1.57 6.22 -3.28
CA TYR A 187 0.19 6.20 -2.87
C TYR A 187 0.01 7.03 -1.60
N TYR A 188 -1.12 7.71 -1.52
CA TYR A 188 -1.46 8.57 -0.39
C TYR A 188 -2.86 8.24 0.12
N GLY A 189 -3.03 8.31 1.44
CA GLY A 189 -4.34 8.19 2.07
C GLY A 189 -4.25 8.15 3.58
N GLN A 190 -5.05 7.31 4.22
CA GLN A 190 -5.28 7.36 5.68
C GLN A 190 -5.41 5.99 6.31
N MET A 191 -5.05 5.91 7.59
CA MET A 191 -5.26 4.75 8.45
C MET A 191 -6.44 4.97 9.39
N ILE A 192 -7.31 3.96 9.48
CA ILE A 192 -8.46 3.89 10.37
C ILE A 192 -8.41 2.55 11.09
N VAL A 193 -8.76 2.52 12.38
CA VAL A 193 -8.75 1.28 13.17
C VAL A 193 -10.14 0.99 13.71
N SER A 194 -10.62 -0.23 13.53
CA SER A 194 -11.80 -0.71 14.27
C SER A 194 -11.41 -0.96 15.72
N ARG A 195 -11.95 -0.15 16.64
CA ARG A 195 -11.62 -0.22 18.07
C ARG A 195 -12.04 -1.56 18.69
N LYS A 196 -13.21 -2.09 18.35
CA LYS A 196 -13.69 -3.34 18.95
C LYS A 196 -13.03 -4.58 18.35
N LEU A 197 -12.73 -4.54 17.05
CA LEU A 197 -12.20 -5.70 16.33
C LEU A 197 -10.67 -5.73 16.32
N SER A 198 -10.01 -4.64 16.71
CA SER A 198 -8.56 -4.53 16.72
C SER A 198 -7.96 -4.83 15.34
N ILE A 199 -8.54 -4.21 14.31
CA ILE A 199 -8.07 -4.31 12.92
C ILE A 199 -7.82 -2.90 12.39
N ALA A 200 -6.64 -2.71 11.81
CA ALA A 200 -6.28 -1.52 11.07
C ALA A 200 -6.66 -1.67 9.58
N TYR A 201 -7.06 -0.55 8.99
CA TYR A 201 -7.35 -0.40 7.58
C TYR A 201 -6.60 0.82 7.07
N VAL A 202 -5.81 0.67 6.04
CA VAL A 202 -5.15 1.77 5.34
C VAL A 202 -5.68 1.79 3.92
N VAL A 203 -6.26 2.91 3.54
CA VAL A 203 -6.78 3.12 2.18
C VAL A 203 -5.86 4.12 1.51
N LEU A 204 -5.37 3.76 0.34
CA LEU A 204 -4.31 4.46 -0.36
C LEU A 204 -4.69 4.64 -1.83
N THR A 205 -4.31 5.75 -2.43
CA THR A 205 -4.58 6.05 -3.85
C THR A 205 -3.33 6.59 -4.55
N ASP A 206 -3.06 6.11 -5.76
CA ASP A 206 -2.13 6.73 -6.72
C ASP A 206 -2.98 7.40 -7.79
N ARG A 207 -3.03 8.73 -7.77
CA ARG A 207 -3.84 9.50 -8.73
C ARG A 207 -3.26 9.53 -10.13
N ARG A 208 -1.93 9.44 -10.28
CA ARG A 208 -1.31 9.43 -11.61
C ARG A 208 -1.79 8.22 -12.40
N LEU A 209 -1.97 7.09 -11.72
CA LEU A 209 -2.38 5.83 -12.34
C LEU A 209 -3.87 5.51 -12.17
N GLY A 210 -4.58 6.24 -11.31
CA GLY A 210 -5.96 5.93 -10.93
C GLY A 210 -6.07 4.62 -10.15
N GLU A 211 -5.03 4.26 -9.39
CA GLU A 211 -4.97 3.01 -8.63
C GLU A 211 -5.44 3.24 -7.18
N LEU A 212 -6.18 2.28 -6.64
CA LEU A 212 -6.53 2.20 -5.22
C LEU A 212 -5.88 0.96 -4.62
N MET A 213 -5.32 1.12 -3.42
CA MET A 213 -4.76 0.06 -2.62
C MET A 213 -5.40 0.05 -1.24
N PHE A 214 -5.78 -1.13 -0.77
CA PHE A 214 -6.38 -1.34 0.54
C PHE A 214 -5.51 -2.30 1.34
N ILE A 215 -5.03 -1.87 2.50
CA ILE A 215 -4.18 -2.65 3.39
C ILE A 215 -4.94 -2.91 4.68
N SER A 216 -4.96 -4.16 5.16
CA SER A 216 -5.56 -4.51 6.45
C SER A 216 -4.66 -5.42 7.26
N PHE A 217 -4.52 -5.12 8.55
CA PHE A 217 -3.69 -5.90 9.47
C PHE A 217 -4.21 -5.85 10.92
N PRO A 218 -3.84 -6.83 11.76
CA PRO A 218 -4.18 -6.80 13.19
C PRO A 218 -3.57 -5.58 13.89
N TYR A 219 -4.40 -4.84 14.62
CA TYR A 219 -4.01 -3.69 15.44
C TYR A 219 -3.89 -4.11 16.90
N ASN A 220 -2.68 -4.05 17.46
CA ASN A 220 -2.44 -4.36 18.86
C ASN A 220 -2.68 -3.11 19.73
N GLN A 221 -3.80 -3.11 20.46
CA GLN A 221 -4.16 -2.04 21.38
C GLN A 221 -3.32 -2.03 22.67
N GLN A 222 -2.61 -3.12 22.96
CA GLN A 222 -1.90 -3.35 24.22
C GLN A 222 -0.39 -3.14 24.08
N LEU A 223 0.03 -2.34 23.10
CA LEU A 223 1.41 -1.87 23.02
C LEU A 223 1.66 -0.88 24.16
N ASN A 224 2.35 -1.34 25.21
CA ASN A 224 2.70 -0.54 26.39
C ASN A 224 3.72 0.56 26.03
N HIS A 225 4.93 0.52 26.61
CA HIS A 225 5.97 1.52 26.35
C HIS A 225 6.70 1.34 25.02
N LYS A 226 6.33 0.33 24.22
CA LYS A 226 7.00 0.00 22.95
C LYS A 226 6.18 0.43 21.75
N ASP A 227 6.86 0.88 20.70
CA ASP A 227 6.23 1.15 19.42
C ASP A 227 6.01 -0.15 18.64
N ASN A 228 5.05 -0.14 17.72
CA ASN A 228 4.77 -1.27 16.86
C ASN A 228 5.97 -1.54 15.94
N ILE A 229 6.58 -2.71 16.08
CA ILE A 229 7.78 -3.12 15.32
C ILE A 229 7.46 -3.45 13.85
N GLY A 230 6.24 -3.91 13.57
CA GLY A 230 5.86 -4.43 12.26
C GLY A 230 4.88 -5.59 12.38
N SER A 231 4.32 -6.02 11.25
CA SER A 231 3.45 -7.20 11.16
C SER A 231 3.28 -7.63 9.70
N ILE A 232 2.40 -8.60 9.48
CA ILE A 232 1.92 -8.97 8.15
C ILE A 232 0.54 -8.36 7.90
N ALA A 233 0.32 -7.88 6.68
CA ALA A 233 -0.91 -7.27 6.21
C ALA A 233 -1.46 -7.99 4.98
N PHE A 234 -2.78 -7.92 4.81
CA PHE A 234 -3.42 -8.22 3.53
C PHE A 234 -3.45 -6.95 2.71
N VAL A 235 -3.11 -7.06 1.44
CA VAL A 235 -3.16 -5.97 0.49
C VAL A 235 -4.08 -6.37 -0.65
N CYS A 236 -5.06 -5.53 -0.94
CA CYS A 236 -5.86 -5.58 -2.15
C CYS A 236 -5.40 -4.43 -3.06
N GLY A 237 -5.06 -4.74 -4.31
CA GLY A 237 -4.59 -3.76 -5.28
C GLY A 237 -4.86 -4.21 -6.71
N CYS A 238 -4.09 -3.71 -7.67
CA CYS A 238 -4.19 -4.06 -9.09
C CYS A 238 -2.93 -4.80 -9.56
N SER A 239 -3.09 -5.81 -10.41
CA SER A 239 -1.96 -6.48 -11.09
C SER A 239 -1.26 -5.53 -12.05
N SER A 240 0.03 -5.76 -12.27
CA SER A 240 0.88 -4.97 -13.18
C SER A 240 0.96 -5.51 -14.62
N ASN A 241 0.05 -6.40 -15.04
CA ASN A 241 0.05 -6.93 -16.41
C ASN A 241 -0.52 -5.92 -17.41
N GLU A 242 0.29 -5.50 -18.39
CA GLU A 242 -0.06 -4.53 -19.43
C GLU A 242 -1.32 -4.89 -20.22
N ASN A 243 -1.59 -6.18 -20.42
CA ASN A 243 -2.71 -6.66 -21.23
C ASN A 243 -3.95 -7.05 -20.40
N SER A 244 -3.85 -7.06 -19.06
CA SER A 244 -4.93 -7.51 -18.17
C SER A 244 -4.73 -6.99 -16.75
N LYS A 245 -5.20 -5.76 -16.50
CA LYS A 245 -5.28 -5.17 -15.16
C LYS A 245 -6.44 -5.82 -14.41
N MET A 246 -6.14 -6.56 -13.35
CA MET A 246 -7.12 -7.28 -12.55
C MET A 246 -6.90 -6.98 -11.06
N PRO A 247 -7.97 -6.96 -10.24
CA PRO A 247 -7.83 -6.92 -8.79
C PRO A 247 -7.02 -8.13 -8.30
N VAL A 248 -6.11 -7.89 -7.36
CA VAL A 248 -5.25 -8.91 -6.76
C VAL A 248 -5.20 -8.74 -5.26
N VAL A 249 -5.08 -9.87 -4.56
CA VAL A 249 -4.87 -9.90 -3.11
C VAL A 249 -3.57 -10.64 -2.81
N TYR A 250 -2.73 -10.03 -1.98
CA TYR A 250 -1.45 -10.61 -1.55
C TYR A 250 -1.15 -10.23 -0.10
N ARG A 251 -0.11 -10.85 0.48
CA ARG A 251 0.41 -10.48 1.79
C ARG A 251 1.58 -9.53 1.66
N MET A 252 1.67 -8.59 2.59
CA MET A 252 2.80 -7.67 2.74
C MET A 252 3.34 -7.72 4.16
N LEU A 253 4.64 -7.93 4.30
CA LEU A 253 5.36 -7.71 5.54
C LEU A 253 5.71 -6.23 5.62
N PHE A 254 5.42 -5.58 6.74
CA PHE A 254 5.87 -4.22 7.02
C PHE A 254 6.57 -4.19 8.38
N THR A 255 7.72 -3.53 8.48
CA THR A 255 8.57 -3.57 9.68
C THR A 255 9.44 -2.32 9.78
N ARG A 256 9.80 -1.91 10.99
CA ARG A 256 10.77 -0.82 11.21
C ARG A 256 12.22 -1.24 10.95
N ILE A 257 12.47 -2.54 10.77
CA ILE A 257 13.79 -3.11 10.49
C ILE A 257 13.96 -3.24 8.98
N ASP A 258 15.04 -2.69 8.41
CA ASP A 258 15.41 -3.00 7.04
C ASP A 258 15.96 -4.43 6.96
N LEU A 259 15.19 -5.32 6.34
CA LEU A 259 15.52 -6.72 6.16
C LEU A 259 16.44 -6.98 4.97
N ASN A 260 16.59 -6.03 4.04
CA ASN A 260 17.49 -6.17 2.88
C ASN A 260 18.94 -5.90 3.26
N GLU A 261 19.19 -4.91 4.13
CA GLU A 261 20.55 -4.59 4.59
C GLU A 261 21.21 -5.75 5.36
N ASN A 262 20.43 -6.75 5.78
CA ASN A 262 20.88 -7.78 6.72
C ASN A 262 20.61 -9.22 6.24
N ASP A 263 20.18 -9.43 4.99
CA ASP A 263 19.80 -10.75 4.43
C ASP A 263 18.76 -11.53 5.29
N GLU A 264 18.03 -10.83 6.16
CA GLU A 264 17.03 -11.41 7.07
C GLU A 264 15.70 -11.70 6.36
N LEU A 265 15.49 -11.09 5.19
CA LEU A 265 14.28 -11.27 4.40
C LEU A 265 14.02 -12.74 4.05
N ASP A 266 15.08 -13.51 3.78
CA ASP A 266 14.97 -14.92 3.41
C ASP A 266 14.36 -15.78 4.53
N LYS A 267 14.54 -15.38 5.79
CA LYS A 267 13.94 -16.06 6.95
C LYS A 267 12.43 -15.80 7.08
N LEU A 268 11.94 -14.71 6.49
CA LEU A 268 10.56 -14.24 6.66
C LEU A 268 9.71 -14.33 5.39
N LYS A 269 10.31 -14.31 4.20
CA LYS A 269 9.59 -14.22 2.90
C LYS A 269 8.58 -15.34 2.67
N ALA A 270 8.82 -16.55 3.19
CA ALA A 270 7.88 -17.66 3.10
C ALA A 270 6.51 -17.34 3.73
N ASN A 271 6.45 -16.42 4.69
CA ASN A 271 5.19 -15.99 5.32
C ASN A 271 4.32 -15.11 4.41
N LEU A 272 4.89 -14.56 3.33
CA LEU A 272 4.17 -13.80 2.31
C LEU A 272 3.32 -14.70 1.39
N LEU A 273 3.60 -16.01 1.35
CA LEU A 273 2.80 -16.98 0.61
C LEU A 273 1.39 -17.06 1.21
N MET A 274 0.39 -17.28 0.36
CA MET A 274 -1.02 -17.33 0.75
C MET A 274 -1.43 -18.70 1.33
N ASN A 275 -0.53 -19.38 2.03
CA ASN A 275 -0.86 -20.65 2.69
C ASN A 275 -1.87 -20.43 3.84
N THR A 276 -2.80 -21.36 4.02
CA THR A 276 -3.76 -21.38 5.14
C THR A 276 -3.20 -22.22 6.29
N SER A 277 -4.05 -22.75 7.17
CA SER A 277 -3.64 -23.76 8.15
C SER A 277 -3.21 -25.08 7.50
N ILE A 278 -3.57 -25.29 6.23
CA ILE A 278 -3.16 -26.44 5.43
C ILE A 278 -2.04 -25.98 4.50
N ILE A 279 -0.87 -26.63 4.60
CA ILE A 279 0.25 -26.44 3.69
C ILE A 279 0.23 -27.59 2.68
N ARG A 280 0.03 -27.27 1.41
CA ARG A 280 0.08 -28.24 0.31
C ARG A 280 1.46 -28.17 -0.34
N ILE A 281 2.10 -29.31 -0.47
CA ILE A 281 3.42 -29.45 -1.10
C ILE A 281 3.43 -30.72 -1.95
N GLU A 282 4.04 -30.67 -3.11
CA GLU A 282 4.29 -31.86 -3.93
C GLU A 282 5.19 -32.83 -3.17
N LYS A 283 4.87 -34.13 -3.28
CA LYS A 283 5.62 -35.18 -2.60
C LYS A 283 7.12 -35.10 -2.91
N ASP A 284 7.49 -35.01 -4.18
CA ASP A 284 8.90 -35.00 -4.59
C ASP A 284 9.67 -33.79 -4.06
N LYS A 285 9.00 -32.63 -3.95
CA LYS A 285 9.60 -31.42 -3.35
C LYS A 285 9.80 -31.56 -1.84
N LEU A 286 8.84 -32.18 -1.15
CA LEU A 286 8.99 -32.49 0.26
C LEU A 286 10.12 -33.51 0.49
N ASP A 287 10.16 -34.58 -0.30
CA ASP A 287 11.21 -35.60 -0.22
C ASP A 287 12.60 -35.00 -0.46
N HIS A 288 12.72 -34.05 -1.40
CA HIS A 288 13.95 -33.29 -1.63
C HIS A 288 14.37 -32.48 -0.40
N LEU A 289 13.47 -31.67 0.18
CA LEU A 289 13.76 -30.89 1.38
C LEU A 289 14.18 -31.77 2.56
N LEU A 290 13.51 -32.90 2.74
CA LEU A 290 13.85 -33.87 3.77
C LEU A 290 15.23 -34.51 3.55
N ASN A 291 15.73 -34.56 2.32
CA ASN A 291 17.08 -35.06 2.04
C ASN A 291 18.17 -33.99 2.25
N GLU A 292 17.82 -32.71 2.06
CA GLU A 292 18.75 -31.59 2.26
C GLU A 292 18.97 -31.25 3.75
N TRP A 293 17.98 -31.51 4.59
CA TRP A 293 18.09 -31.25 6.02
C TRP A 293 19.08 -32.21 6.68
N GLY A 294 20.02 -31.66 7.46
CA GLY A 294 21.01 -32.46 8.21
C GLY A 294 20.38 -33.50 9.16
N ASP A 295 19.17 -33.21 9.65
CA ASP A 295 18.35 -34.11 10.47
C ASP A 295 17.22 -34.81 9.68
N GLY A 296 17.36 -34.90 8.36
CA GLY A 296 16.35 -35.41 7.44
C GLY A 296 15.74 -36.75 7.84
N ASP A 297 16.57 -37.69 8.30
CA ASP A 297 16.11 -39.01 8.75
C ASP A 297 15.33 -38.97 10.07
N VAL A 298 15.64 -38.02 10.96
CA VAL A 298 14.86 -37.78 12.19
C VAL A 298 13.49 -37.21 11.82
N ILE A 299 13.47 -36.24 10.91
CA ILE A 299 12.22 -35.58 10.50
C ILE A 299 11.35 -36.53 9.67
N LYS A 300 11.93 -37.36 8.79
CA LYS A 300 11.20 -38.44 8.10
C LYS A 300 10.57 -39.41 9.08
N ARG A 301 11.29 -39.83 10.11
CA ARG A 301 10.74 -40.70 11.17
C ARG A 301 9.58 -40.01 11.90
N LEU A 302 9.72 -38.73 12.22
CA LEU A 302 8.65 -37.95 12.83
C LEU A 302 7.43 -37.83 11.90
N MET A 303 7.63 -37.58 10.61
CA MET A 303 6.55 -37.53 9.62
C MET A 303 5.85 -38.87 9.45
N ASN A 304 6.60 -39.98 9.43
CA ASN A 304 6.02 -41.32 9.42
C ASN A 304 5.19 -41.56 10.68
N GLN A 305 5.69 -41.17 11.85
CA GLN A 305 4.93 -41.27 13.11
C GLN A 305 3.67 -40.39 13.09
N ILE A 306 3.74 -39.15 12.59
CA ILE A 306 2.56 -38.27 12.47
C ILE A 306 1.53 -38.86 11.50
N THR A 307 1.98 -39.51 10.43
CA THR A 307 1.11 -40.18 9.44
C THR A 307 0.47 -41.43 10.03
N GLU A 308 1.22 -42.26 10.75
CA GLU A 308 0.73 -43.48 11.41
C GLU A 308 -0.23 -43.18 12.58
N LEU A 309 -0.01 -42.06 13.28
CA LEU A 309 -0.83 -41.63 14.41
C LEU A 309 -1.99 -40.70 14.00
N ASP A 310 -2.19 -40.44 12.71
CA ASP A 310 -3.21 -39.52 12.17
C ASP A 310 -3.19 -38.13 12.84
N LEU A 311 -2.00 -37.62 13.14
CA LEU A 311 -1.80 -36.35 13.86
C LEU A 311 -1.83 -35.12 12.92
N GLY A 312 -2.40 -35.25 11.72
CA GLY A 312 -2.67 -34.13 10.81
C GLY A 312 -1.85 -34.08 9.51
N ILE A 313 -1.16 -35.16 9.12
CA ILE A 313 -0.60 -35.32 7.77
C ILE A 313 -1.45 -36.32 7.00
N GLU A 314 -2.07 -35.86 5.92
CA GLU A 314 -2.92 -36.69 5.06
C GLU A 314 -2.33 -36.74 3.64
N LEU A 315 -2.01 -37.94 3.17
CA LEU A 315 -1.52 -38.15 1.80
C LEU A 315 -2.72 -38.23 0.85
N LYS A 316 -2.87 -37.20 0.01
CA LYS A 316 -3.89 -37.15 -1.05
C LYS A 316 -3.26 -36.95 -2.41
N GLU A 317 -3.78 -37.68 -3.38
CA GLU A 317 -3.50 -37.42 -4.80
C GLU A 317 -4.46 -36.32 -5.28
N PHE A 318 -3.93 -35.37 -6.04
CA PHE A 318 -4.70 -34.26 -6.59
C PHE A 318 -4.51 -34.19 -8.11
N TYR A 319 -5.56 -33.76 -8.81
CA TYR A 319 -5.48 -33.39 -10.22
C TYR A 319 -5.25 -31.89 -10.36
N GLU A 320 -4.23 -31.50 -11.11
CA GLU A 320 -4.04 -30.11 -11.54
C GLU A 320 -4.71 -29.92 -12.90
N ILE A 321 -5.83 -29.20 -12.92
CA ILE A 321 -6.64 -28.98 -14.13
C ILE A 321 -6.64 -27.50 -14.46
N THR A 322 -6.17 -27.14 -15.66
CA THR A 322 -6.26 -25.76 -16.14
C THR A 322 -7.59 -25.53 -16.87
N GLU A 323 -8.24 -24.39 -16.66
CA GLU A 323 -9.43 -24.01 -17.43
C GLU A 323 -9.16 -23.97 -18.93
N HIS A 324 -7.93 -23.60 -19.33
CA HIS A 324 -7.56 -23.58 -20.74
C HIS A 324 -7.71 -24.97 -21.38
N SER A 325 -7.27 -26.02 -20.68
CA SER A 325 -7.44 -27.41 -21.12
C SER A 325 -8.91 -27.79 -21.29
N ILE A 326 -9.80 -27.36 -20.38
CA ILE A 326 -11.24 -27.60 -20.50
C ILE A 326 -11.84 -26.82 -21.67
N ARG A 327 -11.43 -25.55 -21.87
CA ARG A 327 -11.92 -24.71 -22.97
C ARG A 327 -11.57 -25.28 -24.35
N GLN A 328 -10.50 -26.07 -24.46
CA GLN A 328 -10.10 -26.75 -25.70
C GLN A 328 -10.91 -28.01 -26.00
N ILE A 329 -11.73 -28.52 -25.08
CA ILE A 329 -12.55 -29.71 -25.30
C ILE A 329 -13.57 -29.44 -26.42
N ASN A 330 -13.86 -30.46 -27.24
CA ASN A 330 -14.93 -30.38 -28.22
C ASN A 330 -16.28 -30.52 -27.52
N GLU A 331 -17.12 -29.49 -27.58
CA GLU A 331 -18.46 -29.46 -26.98
C GLU A 331 -19.34 -30.63 -27.39
N LYS A 332 -19.19 -31.17 -28.62
CA LYS A 332 -19.96 -32.34 -29.06
C LYS A 332 -19.68 -33.61 -28.22
N LYS A 333 -18.59 -33.63 -27.45
CA LYS A 333 -18.27 -34.71 -26.52
C LYS A 333 -18.91 -34.53 -25.14
N LEU A 334 -19.35 -33.32 -24.82
CA LEU A 334 -20.02 -33.00 -23.57
C LEU A 334 -21.52 -33.28 -23.80
N LYS A 335 -22.00 -34.42 -23.28
CA LYS A 335 -23.40 -34.83 -23.42
C LYS A 335 -24.29 -33.85 -22.66
N ASP A 336 -24.94 -32.96 -23.39
CA ASP A 336 -25.90 -31.94 -22.91
C ASP A 336 -25.33 -30.95 -21.88
N MET A 337 -24.02 -30.76 -21.86
CA MET A 337 -23.33 -29.84 -20.93
C MET A 337 -22.42 -28.89 -21.70
N THR A 338 -22.43 -27.62 -21.32
CA THR A 338 -21.50 -26.61 -21.82
C THR A 338 -20.14 -26.71 -21.14
N LYS A 339 -19.10 -26.12 -21.73
CA LYS A 339 -17.77 -26.05 -21.10
C LYS A 339 -17.79 -25.28 -19.78
N ASP A 340 -18.63 -24.25 -19.68
CA ASP A 340 -18.76 -23.43 -18.48
C ASP A 340 -19.43 -24.22 -17.35
N GLU A 341 -20.48 -24.99 -17.64
CA GLU A 341 -21.11 -25.89 -16.65
C GLU A 341 -20.12 -26.94 -16.13
N LEU A 342 -19.28 -27.51 -17.02
CA LEU A 342 -18.23 -28.44 -16.60
C LEU A 342 -17.21 -27.77 -15.67
N ILE A 343 -16.78 -26.55 -15.98
CA ILE A 343 -15.86 -25.78 -15.12
C ILE A 343 -16.51 -25.53 -13.75
N LEU A 344 -17.80 -25.18 -13.72
CA LEU A 344 -18.52 -24.92 -12.47
C LEU A 344 -18.61 -26.18 -11.59
N GLN A 345 -18.98 -27.33 -12.16
CA GLN A 345 -19.06 -28.59 -11.41
C GLN A 345 -17.70 -29.03 -10.85
N ILE A 346 -16.63 -28.93 -11.66
CA ILE A 346 -15.28 -29.24 -11.18
C ILE A 346 -14.87 -28.30 -10.03
N ARG A 347 -15.21 -27.01 -10.10
CA ARG A 347 -14.91 -26.03 -9.04
C ARG A 347 -15.69 -26.29 -7.75
N GLU A 348 -16.92 -26.79 -7.86
CA GLU A 348 -17.76 -27.11 -6.69
C GLU A 348 -17.14 -28.27 -5.87
N GLU A 349 -16.56 -29.25 -6.54
CA GLU A 349 -15.88 -30.40 -5.92
C GLU A 349 -14.40 -30.13 -5.60
N ALA A 350 -13.82 -29.05 -6.16
CA ALA A 350 -12.41 -28.73 -5.96
C ALA A 350 -12.10 -28.38 -4.50
N THR A 351 -10.99 -28.90 -3.98
CA THR A 351 -10.50 -28.54 -2.65
C THR A 351 -9.90 -27.12 -2.67
N ALA A 352 -10.75 -26.11 -2.54
CA ALA A 352 -10.36 -24.70 -2.48
C ALA A 352 -10.73 -24.07 -1.13
N ASP A 353 -9.79 -23.31 -0.56
CA ASP A 353 -10.07 -22.52 0.63
C ASP A 353 -11.02 -21.37 0.28
N LYS A 354 -12.11 -21.23 1.02
CA LYS A 354 -13.13 -20.18 0.78
C LYS A 354 -12.63 -18.77 1.11
N TYR A 355 -11.56 -18.67 1.88
CA TYR A 355 -10.94 -17.41 2.30
C TYR A 355 -9.49 -17.64 2.72
N ASN A 356 -8.69 -16.57 2.69
CA ASN A 356 -7.38 -16.54 3.32
C ASN A 356 -7.43 -15.63 4.54
N LYS A 357 -6.87 -16.07 5.68
CA LYS A 357 -6.84 -15.29 6.91
C LYS A 357 -5.41 -15.08 7.39
N ILE A 358 -5.06 -13.86 7.76
CA ILE A 358 -3.89 -13.60 8.61
C ILE A 358 -4.28 -14.04 10.01
N SER A 359 -3.78 -15.19 10.42
CA SER A 359 -4.04 -15.72 11.74
C SER A 359 -3.29 -14.91 12.81
N GLY A 360 -3.82 -14.89 14.02
CA GLY A 360 -3.10 -14.34 15.17
C GLY A 360 -1.74 -15.03 15.36
N SER A 361 -1.68 -16.35 15.15
CA SER A 361 -0.44 -17.13 15.23
C SER A 361 0.62 -16.73 14.19
N LEU A 362 0.20 -16.37 12.97
CA LEU A 362 1.11 -15.88 11.94
C LEU A 362 1.65 -14.50 12.31
N ALA A 363 0.76 -13.58 12.68
CA ALA A 363 1.15 -12.23 13.09
C ALA A 363 2.09 -12.27 14.31
N GLU A 364 1.78 -13.07 15.32
CA GLU A 364 2.61 -13.27 16.51
C GLU A 364 3.99 -13.85 16.15
N ARG A 365 4.05 -14.86 15.28
CA ARG A 365 5.31 -15.44 14.81
C ARG A 365 6.20 -14.38 14.13
N ILE A 366 5.62 -13.55 13.26
CA ILE A 366 6.32 -12.45 12.61
C ILE A 366 6.86 -11.47 13.64
N VAL A 367 6.02 -11.01 14.57
CA VAL A 367 6.43 -10.07 15.63
C VAL A 367 7.57 -10.64 16.47
N ASN A 368 7.47 -11.91 16.89
CA ASN A 368 8.50 -12.57 17.68
C ASN A 368 9.83 -12.69 16.91
N ALA A 369 9.78 -13.01 15.61
CA ALA A 369 10.98 -13.06 14.77
C ALA A 369 11.62 -11.68 14.62
N LEU A 370 10.81 -10.62 14.38
CA LEU A 370 11.31 -9.25 14.30
C LEU A 370 11.93 -8.77 15.63
N LEU A 371 11.31 -9.11 16.77
CA LEU A 371 11.85 -8.78 18.09
C LEU A 371 13.19 -9.48 18.36
N LYS A 372 13.33 -10.73 17.91
CA LYS A 372 14.59 -11.47 17.99
C LYS A 372 15.69 -10.79 17.16
N ILE A 373 15.39 -10.45 15.91
CA ILE A 373 16.31 -9.72 15.02
C ILE A 373 16.69 -8.37 15.64
N GLN A 374 15.74 -7.64 16.22
CA GLN A 374 16.04 -6.36 16.88
C GLN A 374 17.03 -6.54 18.04
N LYS A 375 16.79 -7.55 18.88
CA LYS A 375 17.65 -7.83 20.05
C LYS A 375 19.08 -8.18 19.63
N GLU A 376 19.24 -9.01 18.60
CA GLU A 376 20.54 -9.40 18.05
C GLU A 376 21.33 -8.22 17.45
N ARG A 377 20.70 -7.07 17.21
CA ARG A 377 21.37 -5.84 16.74
C ARG A 377 21.75 -4.87 17.86
N GLU A 378 21.09 -4.98 19.02
CA GLU A 378 21.35 -4.14 20.18
C GLU A 378 22.49 -4.72 21.06
N GLU A 379 22.82 -6.00 20.88
CA GLU A 379 24.00 -6.71 21.41
C GLU A 379 25.19 -6.60 20.45
#